data_AF-A0A3A9EM07-F1
#
_entry.id   AF-A0A3A9EM07-F1
#
_cell.length_a   1.000
_cell.length_b   1.000
_cell.length_c   1.000
_cell.angle_alpha   90.00
_cell.angle_beta   90.00
_cell.angle_gamma   90.00
#
_symmetry.space_group_name_H-M   'P 1'
#
loop_
_entity.id
_entity.type
_entity.pdbx_description
1 polymer ?
#
loop_
_entity_poly.entity_id
_entity_poly.type
_entity_poly.pdbx_seq_one_letter_code
_entity_poly.pdbx_strand_id
1 'polypeptide(L)'
;MKKKGTVYFFTGLAGAGKTTIGGLFYQRLKKYRPDARLFDGDQLRSSGGDRDYSTEARRRGAKGVFLQCRDLAEQGIDCVYCGIGMYADVRAWNRENIENYKEIYIKVSMDTLYRRDQKGLYSSGVKQVVGVDLPWDEPTTPDIVVCNDYDESPETIVDRLEEQLGLLEEEA
;
A
#
# COMPACT_ATOMS: atom_id res chain seq x y z
N MET A 1 -26.89 -10.65 4.35
CA MET A 1 -25.79 -10.38 3.41
C MET A 1 -24.50 -10.90 4.00
N LYS A 2 -23.61 -11.52 3.22
CA LYS A 2 -22.27 -11.89 3.72
C LYS A 2 -21.50 -10.60 4.04
N LYS A 3 -20.68 -10.61 5.10
CA LYS A 3 -19.77 -9.51 5.44
C LYS A 3 -18.78 -9.33 4.28
N LYS A 4 -18.67 -8.11 3.75
CA LYS A 4 -17.68 -7.79 2.72
C LYS A 4 -16.28 -7.76 3.32
N GLY A 5 -15.28 -8.10 2.50
CA GLY A 5 -13.87 -7.98 2.84
C GLY A 5 -13.43 -6.52 2.87
N THR A 6 -12.22 -6.29 3.37
CA THR A 6 -11.58 -4.98 3.52
C THR A 6 -10.37 -4.89 2.60
N VAL A 7 -10.20 -3.74 1.95
CA VAL A 7 -9.03 -3.43 1.13
C VAL A 7 -8.12 -2.49 1.90
N TYR A 8 -6.97 -3.01 2.35
CA TYR A 8 -5.92 -2.26 3.02
C TYR A 8 -4.87 -1.83 2.00
N PHE A 9 -4.81 -0.53 1.71
CA PHE A 9 -3.85 0.04 0.78
C PHE A 9 -2.69 0.70 1.52
N PHE A 10 -1.54 0.04 1.52
CA PHE A 10 -0.28 0.58 2.04
C PHE A 10 0.42 1.37 0.93
N THR A 11 0.38 2.69 1.05
CA THR A 11 0.91 3.64 0.07
C THR A 11 2.07 4.47 0.61
N GLY A 12 2.87 5.07 -0.27
CA GLY A 12 4.09 5.80 0.08
C GLY A 12 5.22 5.63 -0.93
N LEU A 13 6.27 6.45 -0.80
CA LEU A 13 7.40 6.50 -1.73
C LEU A 13 8.23 5.20 -1.74
N ALA A 14 9.04 4.99 -2.77
CA ALA A 14 9.97 3.85 -2.83
C ALA A 14 10.87 3.84 -1.57
N GLY A 15 11.16 2.68 -0.98
CA GLY A 15 11.96 2.62 0.26
C GLY A 15 11.25 3.09 1.53
N ALA A 16 9.98 3.52 1.47
CA ALA A 16 9.22 3.93 2.65
C ALA A 16 8.89 2.79 3.64
N GLY A 17 9.09 1.52 3.26
CA GLY A 17 8.81 0.36 4.11
C GLY A 17 7.43 -0.28 3.92
N LYS A 18 6.69 0.07 2.86
CA LYS A 18 5.35 -0.47 2.54
C LYS A 18 5.30 -2.01 2.56
N THR A 19 6.16 -2.68 1.80
CA THR A 19 6.19 -4.15 1.72
C THR A 19 6.59 -4.79 3.04
N THR A 20 7.43 -4.14 3.85
CA THR A 20 7.82 -4.63 5.18
C THR A 20 6.63 -4.55 6.14
N ILE A 21 6.04 -3.36 6.31
CA ILE A 21 4.93 -3.13 7.24
C ILE A 21 3.66 -3.85 6.77
N GLY A 22 3.27 -3.66 5.51
CA GLY A 22 2.09 -4.29 4.92
C GLY A 22 2.23 -5.81 4.78
N GLY A 23 3.44 -6.32 4.54
CA GLY A 23 3.71 -7.76 4.52
C GLY A 23 3.59 -8.40 5.91
N LEU A 24 4.13 -7.76 6.95
CA LEU A 24 3.96 -8.20 8.33
C LEU A 24 2.50 -8.15 8.77
N PHE A 25 1.80 -7.04 8.47
CA PHE A 25 0.36 -6.91 8.68
C PHE A 25 -0.41 -8.03 7.99
N TYR A 26 -0.12 -8.31 6.71
CA TYR A 26 -0.73 -9.42 5.97
C TYR A 26 -0.50 -10.78 6.63
N GLN A 27 0.72 -11.06 7.09
CA GLN A 27 1.05 -12.33 7.75
C GLN A 27 0.22 -12.54 9.03
N ARG A 28 -0.02 -11.47 9.80
CA ARG A 28 -0.87 -11.53 11.00
C ARG A 28 -2.33 -11.65 10.64
N LEU A 29 -2.82 -10.83 9.70
CA LEU A 29 -4.18 -10.89 9.16
C LEU A 29 -4.56 -12.30 8.70
N LYS A 30 -3.65 -12.98 7.99
CA LYS A 30 -3.87 -14.32 7.44
C LYS A 30 -4.14 -15.39 8.50
N LYS A 31 -3.74 -15.18 9.76
CA LYS A 31 -3.99 -16.13 10.85
C LYS A 31 -5.48 -16.29 11.16
N TYR A 32 -6.26 -15.22 11.02
CA TYR A 32 -7.71 -15.20 11.26
C TYR A 32 -8.54 -14.94 10.00
N ARG A 33 -7.91 -14.48 8.90
CA ARG A 33 -8.49 -14.33 7.56
C ARG A 33 -7.71 -15.15 6.53
N PRO A 34 -7.85 -16.50 6.53
CA PRO A 34 -6.99 -17.39 5.75
C PRO A 34 -7.03 -17.16 4.23
N ASP A 35 -8.17 -16.67 3.72
CA ASP A 35 -8.37 -16.39 2.29
C ASP A 35 -7.79 -15.04 1.85
N ALA A 36 -7.27 -14.23 2.78
CA ALA A 36 -6.74 -12.90 2.48
C ALA A 36 -5.64 -12.93 1.41
N ARG A 37 -5.62 -11.91 0.56
CA ARG A 37 -4.69 -11.79 -0.58
C ARG A 37 -3.74 -10.62 -0.43
N LEU A 38 -2.46 -10.86 -0.72
CA LEU A 38 -1.44 -9.81 -0.80
C LEU A 38 -1.15 -9.48 -2.26
N PHE A 39 -1.19 -8.20 -2.58
CA PHE A 39 -0.78 -7.62 -3.84
C PHE A 39 0.47 -6.76 -3.57
N ASP A 40 1.61 -7.12 -4.13
CA ASP A 40 2.84 -6.32 -4.05
C ASP A 40 3.12 -5.69 -5.42
N GLY A 41 3.18 -4.35 -5.45
CA GLY A 41 3.33 -3.59 -6.69
C GLY A 41 4.66 -3.81 -7.41
N ASP A 42 5.72 -4.21 -6.71
CA ASP A 42 6.99 -4.59 -7.34
C ASP A 42 6.88 -5.99 -7.96
N GLN A 43 6.26 -6.95 -7.24
CA GLN A 43 6.05 -8.31 -7.76
C GLN A 43 5.13 -8.31 -8.98
N LEU A 44 3.98 -7.63 -8.91
CA LEU A 44 3.01 -7.53 -10.00
C LEU A 44 3.64 -6.95 -11.28
N ARG A 45 4.55 -5.98 -11.12
CA ARG A 45 5.28 -5.39 -12.24
C ARG A 45 6.27 -6.39 -12.85
N SER A 46 7.01 -7.12 -12.00
CA SER A 46 7.97 -8.12 -12.47
C SER A 46 7.29 -9.27 -13.24
N SER A 47 6.12 -9.72 -12.78
CA SER A 47 5.37 -10.80 -13.42
C SER A 47 4.57 -10.36 -14.64
N GLY A 48 4.16 -9.08 -14.70
CA GLY A 48 3.36 -8.53 -15.80
C GLY A 48 4.15 -8.27 -17.08
N GLY A 49 5.49 -8.37 -17.06
CA GLY A 49 6.34 -8.11 -18.22
C GLY A 49 6.31 -6.65 -18.71
N ASP A 50 5.67 -5.75 -17.94
CA ASP A 50 5.41 -4.37 -18.34
C ASP A 50 6.73 -3.58 -18.23
N ARG A 51 7.32 -3.26 -19.38
CA ARG A 51 8.55 -2.45 -19.49
C ARG A 51 8.25 -0.95 -19.61
N ASP A 52 6.97 -0.57 -19.64
CA ASP A 52 6.54 0.82 -19.70
C ASP A 52 6.49 1.44 -18.29
N TYR A 53 7.40 2.38 -18.05
CA TYR A 53 7.54 3.10 -16.79
C TYR A 53 6.82 4.45 -16.78
N SER A 54 6.05 4.77 -17.82
CA SER A 54 5.26 5.99 -17.89
C SER A 54 4.27 6.11 -16.73
N THR A 55 3.97 7.35 -16.34
CA THR A 55 2.97 7.66 -15.30
C THR A 55 1.62 7.03 -15.63
N GLU A 56 1.20 7.08 -16.90
CA GLU A 56 -0.07 6.51 -17.36
C GLU A 56 -0.09 4.98 -17.25
N ALA A 57 0.99 4.28 -17.62
CA ALA A 57 1.08 2.83 -17.44
C ALA A 57 1.02 2.44 -15.96
N ARG A 58 1.73 3.16 -15.09
CA ARG A 58 1.70 2.93 -13.63
C ARG A 58 0.32 3.22 -13.03
N ARG A 59 -0.38 4.25 -13.49
CA ARG A 59 -1.73 4.62 -13.07
C ARG A 59 -2.76 3.57 -13.49
N ARG A 60 -2.72 3.13 -14.75
CA ARG A 60 -3.55 2.03 -15.27
C ARG A 60 -3.29 0.73 -14.49
N GLY A 61 -2.02 0.41 -14.23
CA GLY A 61 -1.63 -0.75 -13.42
C GLY A 61 -2.22 -0.70 -12.01
N ALA A 62 -2.07 0.43 -11.31
CA ALA A 62 -2.65 0.62 -9.98
C ALA A 62 -4.18 0.47 -9.98
N LYS A 63 -4.87 1.12 -10.92
CA LYS A 63 -6.33 1.00 -11.08
C LYS A 63 -6.78 -0.44 -11.33
N GLY A 64 -6.03 -1.20 -12.15
CA GLY A 64 -6.30 -2.61 -12.41
C GLY A 64 -6.26 -3.47 -11.14
N VAL A 65 -5.27 -3.26 -10.27
CA VAL A 65 -5.17 -3.97 -9.00
C VAL A 65 -6.36 -3.63 -8.09
N PHE A 66 -6.78 -2.37 -8.02
CA PHE A 66 -7.94 -1.99 -7.20
C PHE A 66 -9.27 -2.55 -7.71
N LEU A 67 -9.45 -2.67 -9.02
CA LEU A 67 -10.61 -3.36 -9.59
C LEU A 67 -10.66 -4.82 -9.12
N GLN A 68 -9.52 -5.52 -9.14
CA GLN A 68 -9.42 -6.88 -8.62
C GLN A 68 -9.67 -6.94 -7.10
N CYS A 69 -9.11 -6.00 -6.33
CA CYS A 69 -9.33 -5.94 -4.88
C CYS A 69 -10.80 -5.68 -4.53
N ARG A 70 -11.49 -4.81 -5.29
CA ARG A 70 -12.93 -4.57 -5.14
C ARG A 70 -13.72 -5.86 -5.33
N ASP A 71 -13.46 -6.59 -6.42
CA ASP A 71 -14.20 -7.80 -6.75
C ASP A 71 -13.99 -8.91 -5.70
N LEU A 72 -12.79 -8.98 -5.11
CA LEU A 72 -12.49 -9.88 -4.00
C LEU A 72 -13.16 -9.43 -2.70
N ALA A 73 -13.15 -8.14 -2.40
CA ALA A 73 -13.81 -7.59 -1.21
C ALA A 73 -15.33 -7.82 -1.24
N GLU A 74 -15.97 -7.70 -2.41
CA GLU A 74 -17.39 -8.05 -2.59
C GLU A 74 -17.69 -9.53 -2.28
N GLN A 75 -16.69 -10.41 -2.44
CA GLN A 75 -16.79 -11.83 -2.10
C GLN A 75 -16.48 -12.13 -0.62
N GLY A 76 -16.15 -11.12 0.18
CA GLY A 76 -15.76 -11.29 1.59
C GLY A 76 -14.26 -11.46 1.81
N ILE A 77 -13.42 -11.31 0.77
CA ILE A 77 -11.98 -11.57 0.85
C ILE A 77 -11.23 -10.27 1.16
N ASP A 78 -10.45 -10.28 2.24
CA ASP A 78 -9.58 -9.16 2.58
C ASP A 78 -8.38 -9.08 1.63
N CYS A 79 -8.05 -7.85 1.21
CA CYS A 79 -6.95 -7.57 0.29
C CYS A 79 -5.96 -6.62 0.94
N VAL A 80 -4.68 -6.95 0.93
CA VAL A 80 -3.58 -6.06 1.30
C VAL A 80 -2.84 -5.68 0.04
N TYR A 81 -2.83 -4.40 -0.31
CA TYR A 81 -2.07 -3.90 -1.45
C TYR A 81 -0.92 -3.01 -0.98
N CYS A 82 0.31 -3.41 -1.28
CA CYS A 82 1.53 -2.62 -1.05
C CYS A 82 2.01 -2.02 -2.37
N GLY A 83 1.85 -0.71 -2.56
CA GLY A 83 2.22 -0.06 -3.82
C GLY A 83 2.44 1.43 -3.67
N ILE A 84 3.12 2.07 -4.63
CA ILE A 84 3.15 3.54 -4.66
C ILE A 84 1.73 4.03 -4.92
N GLY A 85 1.16 3.82 -6.11
CA GLY A 85 -0.28 4.03 -6.39
C GLY A 85 -0.87 5.39 -5.96
N MET A 86 -0.03 6.40 -5.71
CA MET A 86 -0.42 7.71 -5.21
C MET A 86 -0.95 8.58 -6.36
N TYR A 87 -2.07 8.18 -6.95
CA TYR A 87 -2.80 8.94 -7.97
C TYR A 87 -4.14 9.40 -7.39
N ALA A 88 -4.40 10.71 -7.40
CA ALA A 88 -5.56 11.29 -6.75
C ALA A 88 -6.89 10.73 -7.29
N ASP A 89 -6.98 10.53 -8.61
CA ASP A 89 -8.17 9.98 -9.26
C ASP A 89 -8.42 8.52 -8.91
N VAL A 90 -7.36 7.71 -8.79
CA VAL A 90 -7.45 6.30 -8.42
C VAL A 90 -7.92 6.18 -6.98
N ARG A 91 -7.35 6.98 -6.06
CA ARG A 91 -7.78 6.99 -4.65
C ARG A 91 -9.23 7.46 -4.50
N ALA A 92 -9.63 8.51 -5.24
CA ALA A 92 -11.00 8.99 -5.25
C ALA A 92 -11.97 7.89 -5.71
N TRP A 93 -11.65 7.21 -6.82
CA TRP A 93 -12.44 6.08 -7.30
C TRP A 93 -12.53 4.96 -6.27
N ASN A 94 -11.42 4.60 -5.61
CA ASN A 94 -11.41 3.56 -4.57
C ASN A 94 -12.37 3.89 -3.42
N ARG A 95 -12.32 5.13 -2.90
CA ARG A 95 -13.18 5.58 -1.81
C ARG A 95 -14.67 5.56 -2.18
N GLU A 96 -14.99 5.82 -3.44
CA GLU A 96 -16.37 5.79 -3.94
C GLU A 96 -16.87 4.36 -4.23
N ASN A 97 -15.99 3.43 -4.62
CA ASN A 97 -16.38 2.14 -5.19
C ASN A 97 -16.04 0.92 -4.31
N ILE A 98 -15.31 1.11 -3.21
CA ILE A 98 -14.91 0.03 -2.30
C ILE A 98 -15.39 0.41 -0.90
N GLU A 99 -16.43 -0.30 -0.42
CA GLU A 99 -17.11 0.01 0.85
C GLU A 99 -16.15 -0.01 2.05
N ASN A 100 -15.34 -1.06 2.17
CA ASN A 100 -14.35 -1.22 3.25
C ASN A 100 -12.94 -0.90 2.73
N TYR A 101 -12.74 0.31 2.23
CA TYR A 101 -11.41 0.77 1.81
C TYR A 101 -10.68 1.46 2.97
N LYS A 102 -9.42 1.07 3.21
CA LYS A 102 -8.54 1.65 4.23
C LYS A 102 -7.24 2.08 3.57
N GLU A 103 -6.99 3.39 3.54
CA GLU A 103 -5.76 3.97 3.02
C GLU A 103 -4.75 4.23 4.14
N ILE A 104 -3.64 3.49 4.12
CA ILE A 104 -2.55 3.59 5.08
C ILE A 104 -1.36 4.24 4.39
N TYR A 105 -1.12 5.51 4.70
CA TYR A 105 0.00 6.26 4.13
C TYR A 105 1.25 6.11 4.99
N ILE A 106 2.25 5.41 4.45
CA ILE A 106 3.59 5.31 5.04
C ILE A 106 4.40 6.53 4.61
N LYS A 107 4.45 7.52 5.51
CA LYS A 107 5.16 8.78 5.33
C LYS A 107 6.59 8.64 5.84
N VAL A 108 7.54 9.03 5.01
CA VAL A 108 8.98 9.05 5.32
C VAL A 108 9.56 10.31 4.73
N SER A 109 10.43 10.99 5.48
CA SER A 109 11.13 12.17 4.97
C SER A 109 12.05 11.82 3.80
N MET A 110 12.20 12.74 2.85
CA MET A 110 13.12 12.53 1.73
C MET A 110 14.55 12.27 2.20
N ASP A 111 15.02 12.98 3.23
CA ASP A 111 16.35 12.79 3.81
C ASP A 111 16.56 11.35 4.33
N THR A 112 15.57 10.78 5.02
CA THR A 112 15.59 9.36 5.40
C THR A 112 15.61 8.43 4.17
N LEU A 113 14.83 8.72 3.13
CA LEU A 113 14.81 7.89 1.91
C LEU A 113 16.15 7.90 1.18
N TYR A 114 16.80 9.06 1.09
CA TYR A 114 18.16 9.21 0.56
C TYR A 114 19.19 8.47 1.40
N ARG A 115 19.10 8.56 2.74
CA ARG A 115 19.98 7.80 3.65
C ARG A 115 19.80 6.29 3.54
N ARG A 116 18.57 5.81 3.34
CA ARG A 116 18.25 4.39 3.18
C ARG A 116 18.77 3.82 1.88
N ASP A 117 18.50 4.52 0.78
CA ASP A 117 18.72 4.14 -0.62
C ASP A 117 18.68 2.63 -0.92
N GLN A 118 17.72 1.91 -0.32
CA GLN A 118 17.69 0.44 -0.32
C GLN A 118 17.61 -0.17 -1.72
N LYS A 119 17.15 0.61 -2.70
CA LYS A 119 17.01 0.19 -4.09
C LYS A 119 18.05 0.84 -5.02
N GLY A 120 18.99 1.61 -4.48
CA GLY A 120 19.92 2.42 -5.27
C GLY A 120 19.25 3.51 -6.10
N LEU A 121 17.92 3.71 -5.97
CA LEU A 121 17.13 4.58 -6.84
C LEU A 121 17.43 6.06 -6.61
N TYR A 122 17.81 6.43 -5.38
CA TYR A 122 18.01 7.82 -5.00
C TYR A 122 19.42 8.31 -5.33
N SER A 123 20.44 7.44 -5.28
CA SER A 123 21.83 7.79 -5.64
C SER A 123 22.19 7.54 -7.11
N SER A 124 21.48 6.65 -7.81
CA SER A 124 21.85 6.20 -9.16
C SER A 124 21.60 7.20 -10.30
N GLY A 125 20.88 8.29 -10.05
CA GLY A 125 20.47 9.23 -11.11
C GLY A 125 19.47 8.62 -12.11
N VAL A 126 18.79 7.52 -11.73
CA VAL A 126 17.71 6.90 -12.52
C VAL A 126 16.57 7.91 -12.68
N LYS A 127 16.11 8.08 -13.92
CA LYS A 127 14.94 8.90 -14.24
C LYS A 127 13.65 8.11 -14.03
N GLN A 128 12.55 8.83 -13.90
CA GLN A 128 11.18 8.38 -13.64
C GLN A 128 10.97 7.81 -12.23
N VAL A 129 11.64 8.37 -11.23
CA VAL A 129 11.49 8.03 -9.82
C VAL A 129 10.51 9.00 -9.16
N VAL A 130 9.44 8.44 -8.62
CA VAL A 130 8.41 9.19 -7.87
C VAL A 130 9.05 9.79 -6.62
N GLY A 131 8.95 11.11 -6.46
CA GLY A 131 9.57 11.85 -5.36
C GLY A 131 10.97 12.40 -5.64
N VAL A 132 11.58 12.08 -6.78
CA VAL A 132 12.86 12.65 -7.20
C VAL A 132 12.66 13.51 -8.45
N ASP A 133 12.19 12.91 -9.54
CA ASP A 133 12.00 13.59 -10.83
C ASP A 133 10.56 13.52 -11.35
N LEU A 134 9.71 12.67 -10.75
CA LEU A 134 8.27 12.69 -10.97
C LEU A 134 7.54 13.24 -9.74
N PRO A 135 6.59 14.18 -9.91
CA PRO A 135 5.71 14.60 -8.82
C PRO A 135 4.87 13.42 -8.35
N TRP A 136 4.36 13.50 -7.12
CA TRP A 136 3.44 12.53 -6.57
C TRP A 136 2.26 13.24 -5.92
N ASP A 137 1.09 12.62 -6.00
CA ASP A 137 -0.09 13.14 -5.33
C ASP A 137 -0.07 12.64 -3.89
N GLU A 138 0.60 13.36 -2.99
CA GLU A 138 0.61 13.00 -1.57
C GLU A 138 -0.82 12.81 -1.04
N PRO A 139 -1.12 11.70 -0.32
CA PRO A 139 -2.44 11.51 0.28
C PRO A 139 -2.77 12.65 1.25
N THR A 140 -3.85 13.37 0.99
CA THR A 140 -4.29 14.52 1.80
C THR A 140 -5.23 14.11 2.94
N THR A 141 -6.02 13.05 2.73
CA THR A 141 -6.97 12.52 3.71
C THR A 141 -6.88 10.98 3.81
N PRO A 142 -5.69 10.40 4.08
CA PRO A 142 -5.57 8.97 4.33
C PRO A 142 -6.32 8.58 5.62
N ASP A 143 -6.75 7.33 5.71
CA ASP A 143 -7.42 6.82 6.91
C ASP A 143 -6.43 6.71 8.08
N ILE A 144 -5.18 6.32 7.79
CA ILE A 144 -4.09 6.25 8.76
C ILE A 144 -2.80 6.80 8.14
N VAL A 145 -2.06 7.58 8.92
CA VAL A 145 -0.69 8.01 8.60
C VAL A 145 0.29 7.29 9.52
N VAL A 146 1.30 6.65 8.93
CA VAL A 146 2.41 6.01 9.64
C VAL A 146 3.69 6.77 9.29
N CYS A 147 4.26 7.46 10.27
CA CYS A 147 5.61 8.02 10.13
C CYS A 147 6.63 6.90 10.33
N ASN A 148 7.56 6.72 9.38
CA ASN A 148 8.56 5.66 9.42
C ASN A 148 9.98 6.21 9.22
N ASP A 149 10.39 7.14 10.09
CA ASP A 149 11.69 7.82 10.09
C ASP A 149 12.68 7.27 11.14
N TYR A 150 12.60 5.95 11.45
CA TYR A 150 13.45 5.18 12.40
C TYR A 150 13.07 5.22 13.88
N ASP A 151 11.91 5.75 14.23
CA ASP A 151 11.52 5.87 15.63
C ASP A 151 10.94 4.57 16.23
N GLU A 152 10.48 3.64 15.39
CA GLU A 152 9.74 2.44 15.81
C GLU A 152 10.11 1.20 14.98
N SER A 153 9.98 0.01 15.58
CA SER A 153 10.12 -1.25 14.82
C SER A 153 8.87 -1.52 13.97
N PRO A 154 8.99 -2.28 12.86
CA PRO A 154 7.84 -2.70 12.07
C PRO A 154 6.75 -3.41 12.88
N GLU A 155 7.14 -4.20 13.88
CA GLU A 155 6.21 -4.91 14.76
C GLU A 155 5.34 -3.94 15.57
N THR A 156 5.96 -2.95 16.22
CA THR A 156 5.23 -1.93 16.99
C THR A 156 4.30 -1.10 16.11
N ILE A 157 4.74 -0.77 14.89
CA ILE A 157 3.88 -0.10 13.91
C ILE A 157 2.65 -0.96 13.57
N VAL A 158 2.86 -2.27 13.33
CA VAL A 158 1.76 -3.18 12.99
C VAL A 158 0.82 -3.41 14.17
N ASP A 159 1.33 -3.52 15.40
CA ASP A 159 0.50 -3.63 16.61
C ASP A 159 -0.49 -2.46 16.70
N ARG A 160 0.01 -1.23 16.54
CA ARG A 160 -0.82 -0.01 16.54
C ARG A 160 -1.80 0.03 15.36
N LEU A 161 -1.39 -0.44 14.18
CA LEU A 161 -2.27 -0.49 13.02
C LEU A 161 -3.44 -1.45 13.25
N GLU A 162 -3.19 -2.63 13.81
CA GLU A 162 -4.22 -3.62 14.11
C GLU A 162 -5.23 -3.08 15.14
N GLU A 163 -4.75 -2.34 16.16
CA GLU A 163 -5.60 -1.65 17.14
C GLU A 163 -6.47 -0.57 16.48
N GLN A 164 -5.87 0.34 15.70
CA GLN A 164 -6.61 1.42 15.02
C GLN A 164 -7.63 0.92 14.01
N LEU A 165 -7.37 -0.24 13.39
CA LEU A 165 -8.26 -0.88 12.43
C LEU A 165 -9.32 -1.77 13.12
N GLY A 166 -9.29 -1.93 14.44
CA GLY A 166 -10.24 -2.75 15.20
C GLY A 166 -10.14 -4.24 14.91
N LEU A 167 -8.93 -4.73 14.59
CA LEU A 167 -8.70 -6.14 14.22
C LEU A 167 -8.40 -7.05 15.41
N LEU A 168 -8.23 -6.48 16.59
CA LEU A 168 -7.90 -7.19 17.82
C LEU A 168 -9.14 -7.70 18.59
N GLU A 169 -10.37 -7.51 18.08
CA GLU A 169 -11.61 -7.78 18.82
C GLU A 169 -12.50 -8.94 18.28
N GLU A 170 -12.02 -9.82 17.40
CA GLU A 170 -12.79 -11.02 16.97
C GLU A 170 -12.30 -12.33 17.64
N GLU A 171 -11.97 -12.30 18.92
CA GLU A 171 -11.88 -13.49 19.80
C GLU A 171 -12.88 -13.36 20.96
N ALA A 172 -14.16 -13.61 20.69
CA ALA A 172 -15.18 -13.87 21.71
C ALA A 172 -16.18 -14.93 21.20
#